data_AF-A0A2V7YS44-F1
#
_entry.id   AF-A0A2V7YS44-F1
#
_cell.length_a   1.000
_cell.length_b   1.000
_cell.length_c   1.000
_cell.angle_alpha   90.00
_cell.angle_beta   90.00
_cell.angle_gamma   90.00
#
_symmetry.space_group_name_H-M   'P 1'
#
loop_
_entity.id
_entity.type
_entity.pdbx_description
1 polymer ?
#
loop_
_entity_poly.entity_id
_entity_poly.type
_entity_poly.pdbx_seq_one_letter_code
_entity_poly.pdbx_strand_id
1 'polypeptide(L)'
;MQLEARKYLFDMQQAADLIARFTERRTVEDYAADPMLRSAVERQFEILGEALGKLKKSDPEIAGKIADYRRIIAFRNVLIHGYDAILDEVVWGIVETQLPILRTTLSELLATD
;
A
#
# COMPACT_ATOMS: atom_id res chain seq x y z
N MET A 1 15.43 2.57 -15.33
CA MET A 1 13.95 2.49 -15.39
C MET A 1 13.41 3.72 -16.09
N GLN A 2 12.20 3.68 -16.66
CA GLN A 2 11.54 4.91 -17.14
C GLN A 2 11.22 5.85 -15.96
N LEU A 3 11.35 7.16 -16.16
CA LEU A 3 11.15 8.18 -15.10
C LEU A 3 9.77 8.07 -14.44
N GLU A 4 8.72 7.82 -15.22
CA GLU A 4 7.35 7.66 -14.73
C GLU A 4 7.19 6.42 -13.84
N ALA A 5 7.79 5.28 -14.22
CA ALA A 5 7.76 4.07 -13.40
C ALA A 5 8.48 4.29 -12.05
N ARG A 6 9.63 4.99 -12.07
CA ARG A 6 10.36 5.35 -10.86
C ARG A 6 9.54 6.23 -9.92
N LYS A 7 8.81 7.20 -10.48
CA LYS A 7 7.89 8.05 -9.73
C LYS A 7 6.79 7.22 -9.05
N TYR A 8 6.14 6.29 -9.75
CA TYR A 8 5.11 5.45 -9.13
C TYR A 8 5.67 4.53 -8.04
N LEU A 9 6.85 3.95 -8.25
CA LEU A 9 7.53 3.19 -7.19
C LEU A 9 7.82 4.06 -5.96
N PHE A 10 8.27 5.30 -6.17
CA PHE A 10 8.53 6.25 -5.10
C PHE A 10 7.26 6.67 -4.35
N ASP A 11 6.16 6.93 -5.06
CA ASP A 11 4.86 7.23 -4.46
C ASP A 11 4.37 6.05 -3.59
N MET A 12 4.50 4.82 -4.08
CA MET A 12 4.17 3.61 -3.31
C MET A 12 5.06 3.45 -2.07
N GLN A 13 6.37 3.67 -2.21
CA GLN A 13 7.33 3.56 -1.11
C GLN A 13 6.98 4.55 0.01
N GLN A 14 6.76 5.82 -0.34
CA GLN A 14 6.38 6.85 0.64
C GLN A 14 5.07 6.52 1.36
N ALA A 15 4.04 6.09 0.62
CA ALA A 15 2.76 5.70 1.21
C ALA A 15 2.94 4.53 2.19
N ALA A 16 3.71 3.51 1.80
CA ALA A 16 3.98 2.35 2.63
C ALA A 16 4.79 2.70 3.90
N ASP A 17 5.76 3.61 3.78
CA ASP A 17 6.54 4.13 4.90
C ASP A 17 5.67 4.94 5.88
N LEU A 18 4.73 5.74 5.37
CA LEU A 18 3.78 6.48 6.20
C LEU A 18 2.85 5.53 6.97
N ILE A 19 2.32 4.48 6.33
CA ILE A 19 1.50 3.47 7.03
C ILE A 19 2.32 2.87 8.17
N ALA A 20 3.52 2.37 7.88
CA ALA A 20 4.37 1.75 8.90
C ALA A 20 4.69 2.70 10.06
N ARG A 21 4.87 3.99 9.78
CA ARG A 21 5.09 5.02 10.80
C ARG A 21 3.84 5.29 11.64
N PHE A 22 2.66 5.36 11.02
CA PHE A 22 1.40 5.61 11.75
C PHE A 22 1.03 4.44 12.67
N THR A 23 1.35 3.23 12.25
CA THR A 23 1.04 1.99 12.97
C THR A 23 2.18 1.52 13.87
N GLU A 24 3.28 2.27 13.96
CA GLU A 24 4.42 1.91 14.81
C GLU A 24 3.99 1.81 16.28
N ARG A 25 4.22 0.64 16.89
CA ARG A 25 3.85 0.34 18.29
C ARG A 25 2.36 0.53 18.60
N ARG A 26 1.50 0.40 17.60
CA ARG A 26 0.04 0.35 17.74
C ARG A 26 -0.44 -1.10 17.70
N THR A 27 -1.62 -1.34 18.24
CA THR A 27 -2.34 -2.62 18.10
C THR A 27 -3.58 -2.45 17.20
N VAL A 28 -4.23 -3.57 16.87
CA VAL A 28 -5.52 -3.54 16.16
C VAL A 28 -6.59 -2.79 16.95
N GLU A 29 -6.57 -2.88 18.29
CA GLU A 29 -7.51 -2.17 19.15
C GLU A 29 -7.26 -0.65 19.11
N ASP A 30 -6.00 -0.21 19.11
CA ASP A 30 -5.66 1.21 18.92
C ASP A 30 -6.17 1.73 17.57
N TYR A 31 -5.99 0.93 16.52
CA TYR A 31 -6.44 1.24 15.17
C TYR A 31 -7.97 1.33 15.07
N ALA A 32 -8.69 0.35 15.61
CA ALA A 32 -10.14 0.29 15.59
C ALA A 32 -10.79 1.42 16.43
N ALA A 33 -10.14 1.83 17.51
CA ALA A 33 -10.62 2.88 18.41
C ALA A 33 -10.29 4.31 17.95
N ASP A 34 -9.40 4.50 16.97
CA ASP A 34 -8.96 5.81 16.48
C ASP A 34 -9.36 6.05 15.01
N PRO A 35 -10.46 6.76 14.75
CA PRO A 35 -10.91 7.07 13.39
C PRO A 35 -9.90 7.88 12.58
N MET A 36 -9.05 8.68 13.22
CA MET A 36 -8.04 9.47 12.53
C MET A 36 -6.89 8.56 12.06
N LEU A 37 -6.45 7.64 12.90
CA LEU A 37 -5.45 6.63 12.54
C LEU A 37 -5.97 5.75 11.39
N ARG A 38 -7.20 5.25 11.50
CA ARG A 38 -7.84 4.46 10.45
C ARG A 38 -7.87 5.22 9.12
N SER A 39 -8.42 6.44 9.13
CA SER A 39 -8.50 7.28 7.94
C SER A 39 -7.12 7.55 7.33
N ALA A 40 -6.09 7.77 8.15
CA ALA A 40 -4.74 8.02 7.67
C ALA A 40 -4.14 6.79 6.97
N VAL A 41 -4.28 5.60 7.57
CA VAL A 41 -3.77 4.33 7.03
C VAL A 41 -4.49 3.96 5.74
N GLU A 42 -5.84 3.98 5.74
CA GLU A 42 -6.64 3.65 4.56
C GLU A 42 -6.31 4.58 3.39
N ARG A 43 -6.17 5.89 3.65
CA ARG A 43 -5.77 6.86 2.63
C ARG A 43 -4.42 6.53 2.00
N GLN A 44 -3.45 6.07 2.78
CA GLN A 44 -2.16 5.68 2.21
C GLN A 44 -2.26 4.38 1.39
N PHE A 45 -3.08 3.42 1.80
CA PHE A 45 -3.34 2.23 0.97
C PHE A 45 -4.02 2.58 -0.36
N GLU A 46 -4.92 3.57 -0.37
CA GLU A 46 -5.50 4.09 -1.61
C GLU A 46 -4.45 4.68 -2.55
N ILE A 47 -3.57 5.54 -2.02
CA ILE A 47 -2.49 6.19 -2.79
C ILE A 47 -1.55 5.12 -3.37
N LEU A 48 -1.16 4.15 -2.54
CA LEU A 48 -0.31 3.04 -2.95
C LEU A 48 -0.96 2.25 -4.09
N GLY A 49 -2.22 1.84 -3.92
CA GLY A 49 -2.93 1.05 -4.93
C GLY A 49 -3.18 1.82 -6.23
N GLU A 50 -3.44 3.13 -6.15
CA GLU A 50 -3.55 4.01 -7.32
C GLU A 50 -2.23 4.09 -8.09
N ALA A 51 -1.11 4.32 -7.40
CA ALA A 51 0.22 4.36 -8.00
C ALA A 51 0.57 3.02 -8.67
N LEU A 52 0.26 1.89 -8.02
CA LEU A 52 0.45 0.56 -8.60
C LEU A 52 -0.42 0.35 -9.85
N GLY A 53 -1.67 0.81 -9.82
CA GLY A 53 -2.57 0.77 -10.96
C GLY A 53 -2.05 1.57 -12.16
N LYS A 54 -1.43 2.72 -11.92
CA LYS A 54 -0.77 3.53 -12.95
C LYS A 54 0.51 2.86 -13.46
N LEU A 55 1.36 2.37 -12.58
CA LEU A 55 2.58 1.62 -12.92
C LEU A 55 2.24 0.44 -13.82
N LYS A 56 1.23 -0.38 -13.47
CA LYS A 56 0.80 -1.51 -14.29
C LYS A 56 0.41 -1.10 -15.71
N LYS A 57 -0.18 0.08 -15.89
CA LYS A 57 -0.59 0.58 -17.22
C LYS A 57 0.62 1.08 -18.03
N SER A 58 1.58 1.74 -17.39
CA SER A 58 2.74 2.31 -18.07
C SER A 58 3.89 1.33 -18.27
N ASP A 59 4.14 0.46 -17.30
CA ASP A 59 5.23 -0.52 -17.26
C ASP A 59 4.77 -1.82 -16.58
N PRO A 60 4.10 -2.71 -17.34
CA PRO A 60 3.59 -3.98 -16.82
C PRO A 60 4.71 -4.93 -16.35
N GLU A 61 5.91 -4.81 -16.89
CA GLU A 61 7.05 -5.67 -16.54
C GLU A 61 7.56 -5.35 -15.15
N ILE A 62 7.75 -4.06 -14.82
CA ILE A 62 8.14 -3.64 -13.47
C ILE A 62 7.01 -3.92 -12.47
N ALA A 63 5.75 -3.65 -12.83
CA ALA A 63 4.62 -4.00 -11.97
C ALA A 63 4.55 -5.52 -11.68
N GLY A 64 4.92 -6.35 -12.66
CA GLY A 64 4.97 -7.81 -12.53
C GLY A 64 6.01 -8.33 -11.53
N LYS A 65 6.99 -7.52 -11.15
CA LYS A 65 7.96 -7.86 -10.09
C LYS A 65 7.39 -7.72 -8.68
N ILE A 66 6.26 -7.04 -8.52
CA ILE A 66 5.55 -6.91 -7.25
C ILE A 66 4.60 -8.09 -7.08
N ALA A 67 4.85 -8.94 -6.08
CA ALA A 67 4.00 -10.08 -5.78
C ALA A 67 2.56 -9.62 -5.48
N ASP A 68 1.58 -10.38 -5.97
CA ASP A 68 0.16 -10.12 -5.72
C ASP A 68 -0.33 -8.69 -6.09
N TYR A 69 0.32 -8.01 -7.03
CA TYR A 69 -0.04 -6.63 -7.41
C TYR A 69 -1.53 -6.46 -7.77
N ARG A 70 -2.17 -7.51 -8.31
CA ARG A 70 -3.61 -7.50 -8.63
C ARG A 70 -4.48 -7.43 -7.37
N ARG A 71 -4.09 -8.12 -6.29
CA ARG A 71 -4.79 -8.09 -5.00
C ARG A 71 -4.62 -6.73 -4.33
N ILE A 72 -3.45 -6.12 -4.42
CA ILE A 72 -3.20 -4.77 -3.90
C ILE A 72 -4.12 -3.74 -4.58
N ILE A 73 -4.22 -3.79 -5.92
CA ILE A 73 -5.15 -2.93 -6.68
C ILE A 73 -6.61 -3.21 -6.28
N ALA A 74 -6.98 -4.49 -6.12
CA ALA A 74 -8.33 -4.85 -5.70
C ALA A 74 -8.65 -4.34 -4.29
N PHE A 75 -7.71 -4.43 -3.35
CA PHE A 75 -7.87 -3.92 -2.00
C PHE A 75 -8.14 -2.40 -1.97
N ARG A 76 -7.42 -1.62 -2.79
CA ARG A 76 -7.72 -0.19 -3.00
C ARG A 76 -9.15 0.05 -3.47
N ASN A 77 -9.68 -0.79 -4.36
CA ASN A 77 -11.06 -0.64 -4.82
C ASN A 77 -12.07 -0.97 -3.72
N VAL A 78 -11.76 -1.94 -2.86
CA VAL A 78 -12.57 -2.28 -1.69
C VAL A 78 -12.58 -1.12 -0.70
N LEU A 79 -11.42 -0.51 -0.40
CA LEU A 79 -11.33 0.67 0.47
C LEU A 79 -12.18 1.86 -0.01
N ILE A 80 -12.32 2.07 -1.32
CA ILE A 80 -13.06 3.21 -1.87
C ILE A 80 -14.55 2.92 -2.06
N HIS A 81 -14.93 1.67 -2.37
CA HIS A 81 -16.30 1.33 -2.76
C HIS A 81 -17.05 0.45 -1.75
N GLY A 82 -16.35 -0.21 -0.82
CA GLY A 82 -16.92 -1.11 0.18
C GLY A 82 -16.36 -0.85 1.57
N TYR A 83 -16.04 0.41 1.88
CA TYR A 83 -15.47 0.83 3.17
C TYR A 83 -16.35 0.45 4.37
N ASP A 84 -17.65 0.28 4.15
CA ASP A 84 -18.64 -0.14 5.15
C ASP A 84 -18.57 -1.64 5.48
N ALA A 85 -17.93 -2.44 4.63
CA ALA A 85 -17.81 -3.89 4.77
C ALA A 85 -16.42 -4.38 5.22
N ILE A 86 -15.46 -3.46 5.39
CA ILE A 86 -14.09 -3.82 5.76
C ILE A 86 -13.99 -3.93 7.28
N LEU A 87 -13.54 -5.09 7.74
CA LEU A 87 -13.21 -5.33 9.13
C LEU A 87 -11.82 -4.75 9.43
N ASP A 88 -11.69 -4.02 10.54
CA ASP A 88 -10.43 -3.39 10.98
C ASP A 88 -9.30 -4.43 11.09
N GLU A 89 -9.62 -5.66 11.50
CA GLU A 89 -8.70 -6.79 11.61
C GLU A 89 -8.09 -7.21 10.26
N VAL A 90 -8.85 -7.05 9.16
CA VAL A 90 -8.35 -7.37 7.82
C VAL A 90 -7.30 -6.35 7.39
N VAL A 91 -7.58 -5.06 7.61
CA VAL A 91 -6.61 -4.00 7.29
C VAL A 91 -5.37 -4.14 8.16
N TRP A 92 -5.56 -4.37 9.46
CA TRP A 92 -4.46 -4.58 10.40
C TRP A 92 -3.59 -5.79 10.02
N GLY A 93 -4.22 -6.92 9.67
CA GLY A 93 -3.48 -8.08 9.19
C GLY A 93 -2.62 -7.79 7.96
N ILE A 94 -3.08 -6.93 7.05
CA ILE A 94 -2.29 -6.48 5.87
C ILE A 94 -1.11 -5.60 6.32
N VAL A 95 -1.31 -4.70 7.29
CA VAL A 95 -0.25 -3.87 7.86
C VAL A 95 0.85 -4.72 8.48
N GLU A 96 0.50 -5.78 9.21
CA GLU A 96 1.50 -6.61 9.91
C GLU A 96 2.21 -7.59 8.98
N THR A 97 1.54 -8.11 7.95
CA THR A 97 2.06 -9.22 7.14
C THR A 97 2.57 -8.78 5.77
N GLN A 98 1.75 -8.07 5.01
CA GLN A 98 2.02 -7.80 3.59
C GLN A 98 2.77 -6.49 3.36
N LEU A 99 2.49 -5.47 4.18
CA LEU A 99 3.12 -4.16 4.06
C LEU A 99 4.66 -4.22 4.20
N PRO A 100 5.26 -4.94 5.17
CA PRO A 100 6.72 -5.01 5.30
C PRO A 100 7.38 -5.64 4.06
N ILE A 101 6.78 -6.70 3.53
CA ILE A 101 7.26 -7.40 2.32
C ILE A 101 7.24 -6.44 1.14
N LEU A 102 6.12 -5.73 0.95
CA LEU A 102 5.97 -4.77 -0.14
C LEU A 102 6.97 -3.62 -0.03
N ARG A 103 7.20 -3.07 1.17
CA ARG A 103 8.20 -2.02 1.40
C ARG A 103 9.60 -2.47 0.98
N THR A 104 10.00 -3.68 1.33
CA THR A 104 11.29 -4.23 0.91
C THR A 104 11.37 -4.34 -0.62
N THR A 105 10.35 -4.92 -1.26
CA THR A 105 10.32 -5.04 -2.74
C THR A 105 10.39 -3.69 -3.44
N LEU A 106 9.65 -2.68 -2.96
CA LEU A 106 9.69 -1.33 -3.52
C LEU A 106 11.07 -0.69 -3.38
N SER A 107 11.70 -0.84 -2.21
CA SER A 107 13.05 -0.34 -1.97
C SER A 107 14.08 -1.01 -2.88
N GLU A 108 14.00 -2.32 -3.10
CA GLU A 108 14.88 -3.05 -4.01
C GLU A 108 14.71 -2.60 -5.47
N LEU A 109 13.46 -2.43 -5.92
CA LEU A 109 13.17 -1.94 -7.27
C LEU A 109 13.66 -0.51 -7.51
N LEU A 110 13.63 0.34 -6.48
CA LEU A 110 14.16 1.71 -6.54
C LEU A 110 15.69 1.77 -6.50
N ALA A 111 16.34 0.77 -5.89
CA ALA A 111 17.80 0.68 -5.77
C ALA A 111 18.50 0.01 -6.96
N THR A 112 17.76 -0.76 -7.78
CA THR A 112 18.30 -1.47 -8.95
C THR A 112 18.45 -0.54 -10.17
N ASP A 113 18.65 0.76 -9.96
CA ASP A 113 18.57 1.81 -10.99
C ASP A 113 19.63 2.90 -10.80
#